data_AF-A0AAW9EAK1-F1
#
_entry.id   AF-A0AAW9EAK1-F1
#
_cell.length_a   1.000
_cell.length_b   1.000
_cell.length_c   1.000
_cell.angle_alpha   90.00
_cell.angle_beta   90.00
_cell.angle_gamma   90.00
#
_symmetry.space_group_name_H-M   'P 1'
#
loop_
_entity.id
_entity.type
_entity.pdbx_description
1 polymer ?
#
loop_
_entity_poly.entity_id
_entity_poly.type
_entity_poly.pdbx_seq_one_letter_code
_entity_poly.pdbx_strand_id
1 'polypeptide(L)' 'MILNKHANRVATGDEHNVDYLDRIDEIGMTQRSVNQLGRMFRWLVNDVSHQIHQVAFSCDQLAAGNRDLYTRT' A
#
# COMPACT_ATOMS: atom_id res chain seq x y z
N MET A 1 13.62 -24.25 1.53
CA MET A 1 12.66 -23.92 2.61
C MET A 1 12.63 -22.42 2.94
N ILE A 2 13.77 -21.76 3.13
CA ILE A 2 13.84 -20.32 3.52
C ILE A 2 13.21 -19.39 2.48
N LEU A 3 13.48 -19.62 1.19
CA LEU A 3 12.95 -18.81 0.09
C LEU A 3 11.42 -18.78 0.03
N ASN A 4 10.79 -19.96 0.11
CA ASN A 4 9.33 -20.07 0.08
C ASN A 4 8.69 -19.35 1.28
N LYS A 5 9.29 -19.50 2.47
CA LYS A 5 8.84 -18.80 3.68
C LYS A 5 8.91 -17.28 3.51
N HIS A 6 10.01 -16.75 2.98
CA HIS A 6 10.16 -15.31 2.73
C HIS A 6 9.14 -14.81 1.71
N ALA A 7 9.04 -15.47 0.54
CA ALA A 7 8.07 -15.12 -0.49
C ALA A 7 6.63 -15.15 0.03
N ASN A 8 6.27 -16.14 0.85
CA ASN A 8 4.94 -16.20 1.47
C ASN A 8 4.71 -15.03 2.43
N ARG A 9 5.68 -14.69 3.29
CA ARG A 9 5.54 -13.52 4.19
C ARG A 9 5.35 -12.22 3.41
N VAL A 10 6.12 -12.01 2.34
CA VAL A 10 5.98 -10.84 1.46
C VAL A 10 4.60 -10.83 0.80
N ALA A 11 4.13 -11.97 0.29
CA ALA A 11 2.81 -12.10 -0.34
C ALA A 11 1.66 -11.83 0.64
N THR A 12 1.81 -12.23 1.90
CA THR A 12 0.85 -11.93 2.97
C THR A 12 0.96 -10.51 3.54
N GLY A 13 2.01 -9.75 3.15
CA GLY A 13 2.30 -8.42 3.71
C GLY A 13 2.88 -8.42 5.12
N ASP A 14 3.30 -9.59 5.64
CA ASP A 14 3.93 -9.76 6.96
C ASP A 14 5.41 -9.34 6.93
N GLU A 15 6.08 -9.49 5.78
CA GLU A 15 7.46 -9.07 5.57
C GLU A 15 7.53 -7.82 4.69
N HIS A 16 8.22 -6.80 5.19
CA HIS A 16 8.35 -5.50 4.55
C HIS A 16 9.77 -5.24 4.04
N ASN A 17 10.72 -6.03 4.51
CA ASN A 17 12.11 -5.89 4.13
C ASN A 17 12.47 -6.87 3.02
N VAL A 18 13.28 -6.39 2.08
CA VAL A 18 13.70 -7.20 0.94
C VAL A 18 15.03 -7.86 1.29
N ASP A 19 14.96 -9.08 1.80
CA ASP A 19 16.13 -9.94 1.88
C ASP A 19 16.59 -10.29 0.46
N TYR A 20 17.75 -9.77 0.08
CA TYR A 20 18.36 -10.05 -1.20
C TYR A 20 19.11 -11.38 -1.12
N LEU A 21 18.67 -12.36 -1.90
CA LEU A 21 19.47 -13.55 -2.18
C LEU A 21 20.36 -13.27 -3.41
N ASP A 22 21.63 -13.64 -3.28
CA ASP A 22 22.60 -13.62 -4.38
C ASP A 22 22.38 -14.81 -5.32
N ARG A 23 21.23 -14.82 -5.97
CA ARG A 23 20.74 -15.86 -6.89
C ARG A 23 20.34 -15.21 -8.21
N ILE A 24 20.97 -15.58 -9.31
CA ILE A 24 20.73 -14.96 -10.63
C ILE A 24 19.87 -15.82 -11.58
N ASP A 25 19.53 -17.04 -11.17
CA ASP A 25 18.64 -17.93 -11.93
C ASP A 25 17.16 -17.54 -11.80
N GLU A 26 16.30 -18.30 -12.47
CA GLU A 26 14.86 -18.06 -12.56
C GLU A 26 14.22 -18.03 -11.17
N ILE A 27 14.70 -18.85 -10.24
CA ILE A 27 14.23 -18.87 -8.85
C ILE A 27 14.57 -17.55 -8.16
N GLY A 28 15.78 -17.04 -8.34
CA GLY A 28 16.18 -15.72 -7.84
C GLY A 28 15.40 -14.58 -8.51
N MET A 29 15.13 -14.69 -9.81
CA MET A 29 14.30 -13.73 -10.54
C MET A 29 12.86 -13.72 -10.03
N THR A 30 12.24 -14.88 -9.83
CA THR A 30 10.90 -14.99 -9.25
C THR A 30 10.84 -14.37 -7.85
N GLN A 31 11.84 -14.61 -7.00
CA GLN A 31 11.90 -13.97 -5.68
C GLN A 31 11.94 -12.44 -5.80
N ARG A 32 12.83 -11.90 -6.65
CA ARG A 32 12.92 -10.45 -6.86
C ARG A 32 11.61 -9.87 -7.36
N SER A 33 10.91 -10.55 -8.26
CA SER A 33 9.58 -10.14 -8.73
C SER A 33 8.55 -10.13 -7.60
N VAL A 34 8.50 -11.15 -6.75
CA VAL A 34 7.61 -11.17 -5.57
C VAL A 34 7.92 -10.00 -4.62
N ASN A 35 9.21 -9.74 -4.37
CA ASN A 35 9.64 -8.62 -3.54
C ASN A 35 9.24 -7.26 -4.13
N GLN A 36 9.40 -7.10 -5.45
CA GLN A 36 8.96 -5.90 -6.16
C GLN A 36 7.45 -5.70 -6.06
N LEU A 37 6.66 -6.75 -6.27
CA LEU A 37 5.20 -6.71 -6.13
C LEU A 37 4.76 -6.35 -4.71
N GLY A 38 5.41 -6.92 -3.68
CA GLY A 38 5.13 -6.58 -2.28
C GLY A 38 5.36 -5.08 -2.00
N ARG A 39 6.46 -4.51 -2.51
CA ARG A 39 6.70 -3.06 -2.40
C ARG A 39 5.65 -2.24 -3.15
N MET A 40 5.32 -2.61 -4.39
CA MET A 40 4.30 -1.92 -5.18
C MET A 40 2.94 -1.93 -4.47
N PHE A 41 2.54 -3.06 -3.89
CA PHE A 41 1.29 -3.16 -3.15
C PHE A 41 1.30 -2.28 -1.89
N ARG A 42 2.41 -2.24 -1.15
CA ARG A 42 2.57 -1.33 0.00
C ARG A 42 2.42 0.13 -0.41
N TRP A 43 3.03 0.53 -1.53
CA TRP A 43 2.87 1.88 -2.09
C TRP A 43 1.41 2.17 -2.44
N LEU A 44 0.74 1.26 -3.14
CA LEU A 44 -0.66 1.39 -3.51
C LEU A 44 -1.57 1.55 -2.27
N VAL A 45 -1.38 0.73 -1.23
CA VAL A 45 -2.16 0.80 0.01
C VAL A 45 -1.96 2.15 0.71
N ASN A 46 -0.71 2.63 0.80
CA ASN A 46 -0.41 3.92 1.42
C ASN A 46 -1.03 5.09 0.63
N ASP A 47 -0.95 5.05 -0.70
CA ASP A 47 -1.53 6.06 -1.59
C ASP A 47 -3.05 6.11 -1.49
N VAL A 48 -3.73 4.96 -1.58
CA VAL A 48 -5.19 4.88 -1.43
C VAL A 48 -5.62 5.35 -0.04
N SER A 49 -4.89 4.98 1.02
CA SER A 49 -5.20 5.46 2.38
C SER A 49 -5.07 6.98 2.50
N HIS A 50 -4.07 7.58 1.86
CA HIS A 50 -3.93 9.03 1.81
C HIS A 50 -5.10 9.68 1.07
N GLN A 51 -5.47 9.14 -0.10
CA GLN A 51 -6.58 9.65 -0.89
C GLN A 51 -7.92 9.60 -0.13
N ILE A 52 -8.18 8.52 0.62
CA ILE A 52 -9.40 8.40 1.45
C ILE A 52 -9.46 9.52 2.51
N HIS A 53 -8.34 9.84 3.16
CA HIS A 53 -8.31 10.96 4.11
C HIS A 53 -8.61 12.31 3.46
N GLN A 54 -8.11 12.55 2.24
CA GLN A 54 -8.41 13.77 1.49
C GLN A 54 -9.88 13.88 1.12
N VAL A 55 -10.51 12.77 0.73
CA VAL A 55 -11.96 12.71 0.48
C VAL A 55 -12.74 13.01 1.74
N ALA A 56 -12.41 12.37 2.87
CA ALA A 56 -13.07 12.63 4.15
C ALA A 56 -12.96 14.10 4.58
N PHE A 57 -11.76 14.67 4.48
CA PHE A 57 -11.53 16.09 4.77
C PHE A 57 -12.38 17.01 3.87
N SER A 58 -12.46 16.71 2.58
CA SER A 58 -13.27 17.48 1.63
C SER A 58 -14.76 17.37 1.95
N CYS A 59 -15.24 16.20 2.36
CA CYS A 59 -16.61 16.00 2.81
C CYS A 59 -16.94 16.82 4.06
N ASP A 60 -16.03 16.87 5.03
CA ASP A 60 -16.21 17.69 6.24
C ASP A 60 -16.29 19.19 5.91
N GLN A 61 -15.46 19.66 4.98
CA GLN A 61 -15.52 21.04 4.49
C GLN A 61 -16.84 21.35 3.78
N LEU A 62 -17.33 20.43 2.93
CA LEU A 62 -18.62 20.58 2.26
C LEU A 62 -19.78 20.60 3.29
N ALA A 63 -19.76 19.73 4.29
CA ALA A 63 -20.77 19.68 5.32
C ALA A 63 -20.75 20.94 6.20
N ALA A 64 -19.57 21.50 6.49
CA ALA A 64 -19.44 22.78 7.18
C ALA A 64 -19.97 23.95 6.33
N GLY A 65 -19.57 24.02 5.06
CA GLY A 65 -20.05 25.04 4.12
C GLY A 65 -21.56 24.99 3.92
N ASN A 66 -22.15 23.79 3.83
CA ASN A 66 -23.60 23.63 3.71
C ASN A 66 -24.34 24.11 4.97
N ARG A 67 -23.81 23.86 6.16
CA ARG A 67 -24.36 24.39 7.41
C ARG A 67 -24.28 25.92 7.45
N ASP A 68 -23.16 26.51 7.04
CA ASP A 68 -23.03 27.97 6.94
C ASP A 68 -24.07 28.56 5.98
N LEU A 69 -24.23 27.98 4.78
CA LEU A 69 -25.24 28.41 3.82
C LEU A 69 -26.65 28.34 4.39
N TYR A 70 -27.03 27.23 5.02
CA TYR A 70 -28.34 27.06 5.65
C TYR A 70 -28.62 28.13 6.73
N THR A 71 -27.60 28.57 7.47
CA THR A 71 -27.81 29.64 8.46
C THR A 71 -28.02 31.03 7.85
N ARG A 72 -27.65 31.21 6.58
CA ARG A 72 -27.69 32.50 5.88
C ARG A 72 -28.86 32.66 4.91
N THR A 73 -29.60 31.57 4.63
CA THR A 73 -30.76 31.54 3.73
C THR A 73 -31.97 30.99 4.44
#